data_AF-A0A4Y5SKW4-F1
#
_entry.id   AF-A0A4Y5SKW4-F1
#
_cell.length_a   1.000
_cell.length_b   1.000
_cell.length_c   1.000
_cell.angle_alpha   90.00
_cell.angle_beta   90.00
_cell.angle_gamma   90.00
#
_symmetry.space_group_name_H-M   'P 1'
#
loop_
_entity.id
_entity.type
_entity.pdbx_description
1 polymer ?
#
loop_
_entity_poly.entity_id
_entity_poly.type
_entity_poly.pdbx_seq_one_letter_code
_entity_poly.pdbx_strand_id
1 'polypeptide(L)'
;MKDVVFIDTSIIVEYLLNGPKADFAEIVLSGSSTNVTSTMVYRESQGISELKTIMRKYRLMPSDAQIVLTCRNYGIEKIATFDSDFKRVDFLKTMGV
;
A
#
# COMPACT_ATOMS: atom_id res chain seq x y z
N MET A 1 -19.77 11.77 -24.42
CA MET A 1 -19.09 11.91 -23.11
C MET A 1 -18.23 10.67 -22.91
N LYS A 2 -17.00 10.79 -22.38
CA LYS A 2 -16.31 9.61 -21.85
C LYS A 2 -17.16 9.07 -20.70
N ASP A 3 -17.44 7.78 -20.71
CA ASP A 3 -18.14 7.12 -19.62
C ASP A 3 -17.16 7.01 -18.44
N VAL A 4 -17.37 7.83 -17.42
CA VAL A 4 -16.47 8.02 -16.29
C VAL A 4 -17.20 7.56 -15.04
N VAL A 5 -16.64 6.56 -14.37
CA VAL A 5 -17.23 5.97 -13.16
C VAL A 5 -16.33 6.33 -11.98
N PHE A 6 -16.91 6.93 -10.94
CA PHE A 6 -16.21 7.13 -9.69
C PHE A 6 -16.20 5.83 -8.88
N ILE A 7 -15.01 5.38 -8.52
CA ILE A 7 -14.82 4.14 -7.76
C ILE A 7 -14.64 4.47 -6.29
N ASP A 8 -15.63 4.05 -5.51
CA ASP A 8 -15.56 4.03 -4.05
C ASP A 8 -14.42 3.12 -3.59
N THR A 9 -13.75 3.52 -2.51
CA THR A 9 -12.64 2.79 -1.89
C THR A 9 -13.01 1.35 -1.56
N SER A 10 -14.28 1.11 -1.20
CA SER A 10 -14.79 -0.24 -0.88
C SER A 10 -14.58 -1.24 -2.02
N ILE A 11 -14.73 -0.82 -3.28
CA ILE A 11 -14.50 -1.67 -4.46
C ILE A 11 -13.02 -2.06 -4.57
N ILE A 12 -12.12 -1.09 -4.35
CA ILE A 12 -10.69 -1.34 -4.45
C ILE A 12 -10.21 -2.23 -3.29
N VAL A 13 -10.76 -2.03 -2.08
CA VAL A 13 -10.46 -2.86 -0.92
C VAL A 13 -10.92 -4.31 -1.14
N GLU A 14 -12.14 -4.51 -1.64
CA GLU A 14 -12.66 -5.84 -2.00
C GLU A 14 -11.72 -6.55 -2.98
N TYR A 15 -11.23 -5.84 -4.01
CA TYR A 15 -10.27 -6.38 -4.95
C TYR A 15 -8.93 -6.76 -4.28
N LEU A 16 -8.29 -5.81 -3.57
CA LEU A 16 -6.95 -6.00 -2.99
C LEU A 16 -6.88 -7.01 -1.85
N LEU A 17 -8.00 -7.24 -1.17
CA LEU A 17 -8.10 -8.18 -0.06
C LEU A 17 -8.61 -9.55 -0.50
N ASN A 18 -8.92 -9.76 -1.79
CA ASN A 18 -9.63 -10.95 -2.28
C ASN A 18 -10.92 -11.19 -1.48
N GLY A 19 -11.70 -10.12 -1.27
CA GLY A 19 -12.95 -10.19 -0.53
C GLY A 19 -14.07 -10.92 -1.29
N PRO A 20 -15.24 -11.11 -0.67
CA PRO A 20 -16.36 -11.84 -1.26
C PRO A 20 -16.85 -11.27 -2.60
N LYS A 21 -16.52 -10.01 -2.90
CA LYS A 21 -16.90 -9.32 -4.14
C LYS A 21 -15.72 -9.01 -5.07
N ALA A 22 -14.56 -9.65 -4.85
CA ALA A 22 -13.36 -9.38 -5.64
C ALA A 22 -13.56 -9.57 -7.15
N ASP A 23 -14.32 -10.59 -7.56
CA ASP A 23 -14.63 -10.83 -8.98
C ASP A 23 -15.40 -9.67 -9.61
N PHE A 24 -16.38 -9.13 -8.90
CA PHE A 24 -17.11 -7.94 -9.35
C PHE A 24 -16.20 -6.71 -9.39
N ALA A 25 -15.35 -6.54 -8.37
CA ALA A 25 -14.40 -5.44 -8.33
C ALA A 25 -13.40 -5.50 -9.49
N GLU A 26 -12.89 -6.69 -9.86
CA GLU A 26 -12.03 -6.88 -11.03
C GLU A 26 -12.74 -6.48 -12.33
N ILE A 27 -14.01 -6.90 -12.52
CA ILE A 27 -14.80 -6.52 -13.69
C ILE A 27 -14.93 -5.00 -13.78
N VAL A 28 -15.24 -4.34 -12.65
CA VAL A 28 -15.36 -2.88 -12.59
C VAL A 28 -14.03 -2.21 -12.92
N LEU A 29 -12.92 -2.66 -12.32
CA LEU A 29 -11.58 -2.08 -12.48
C LEU A 29 -10.98 -2.32 -13.88
N SER A 30 -11.27 -3.47 -14.50
CA SER A 30 -10.80 -3.86 -15.84
C SER A 30 -11.71 -3.42 -16.98
N GLY A 31 -12.87 -2.82 -16.65
CA GLY A 31 -13.85 -2.35 -17.62
C GLY A 31 -13.31 -1.28 -18.59
N SER A 32 -14.01 -1.11 -19.72
CA SER A 32 -13.66 -0.14 -20.77
C SER A 32 -13.96 1.33 -20.41
N SER A 33 -14.70 1.57 -19.33
CA SER A 33 -14.98 2.91 -18.80
C SER A 33 -13.74 3.51 -18.12
N THR A 34 -13.63 4.84 -18.13
CA THR A 34 -12.53 5.51 -17.41
C THR A 34 -12.87 5.54 -15.92
N ASN A 35 -12.29 4.62 -15.17
CA ASN A 35 -12.46 4.55 -13.72
C ASN A 35 -11.58 5.59 -13.02
N VAL A 36 -12.18 6.38 -12.14
CA VAL A 36 -11.45 7.38 -11.33
C VAL A 36 -11.78 7.17 -9.87
N THR A 37 -10.75 7.15 -9.03
CA THR A 37 -10.90 7.29 -7.58
C THR A 37 -10.11 8.50 -7.13
N SER A 38 -10.26 8.91 -5.87
CA SER A 38 -9.45 10.00 -5.35
C SER A 38 -7.96 9.62 -5.39
N THR A 39 -7.08 10.56 -5.72
CA THR A 39 -5.63 10.28 -5.77
C THR A 39 -5.10 9.81 -4.42
N MET A 40 -5.73 10.20 -3.32
CA MET A 40 -5.42 9.73 -1.96
C MET A 40 -5.79 8.25 -1.81
N VAL A 41 -7.01 7.86 -2.18
CA VAL A 41 -7.49 6.47 -2.12
C VAL A 41 -6.71 5.55 -3.05
N TYR A 42 -6.37 6.01 -4.25
CA TYR A 42 -5.52 5.24 -5.18
C TYR A 42 -4.12 5.00 -4.58
N ARG A 43 -3.52 6.01 -3.95
CA ARG A 43 -2.22 5.87 -3.29
C ARG A 43 -2.28 4.96 -2.09
N GLU A 44 -3.33 5.04 -1.28
CA GLU A 44 -3.54 4.15 -0.14
C GLU A 44 -3.74 2.70 -0.59
N SER A 45 -4.48 2.48 -1.69
CA SER A 45 -4.75 1.15 -2.21
C SER A 45 -3.52 0.48 -2.83
N GLN A 46 -2.72 1.21 -3.62
CA GLN A 46 -1.39 0.76 -4.04
C GLN A 46 -0.50 0.50 -2.81
N GLY A 47 -0.60 1.39 -1.82
CA GLY A 47 0.06 1.25 -0.53
C GLY A 47 -0.25 -0.06 0.17
N ILE A 48 -1.44 -0.65 0.07
CA ILE A 48 -1.79 -1.92 0.74
C ILE A 48 -0.98 -3.10 0.20
N SER A 49 -0.83 -3.21 -1.13
CA SER A 49 -0.07 -4.32 -1.74
C SER A 49 1.43 -4.20 -1.43
N GLU A 50 1.97 -2.98 -1.54
CA GLU A 50 3.34 -2.68 -1.17
C GLU A 50 3.57 -2.89 0.33
N LEU A 51 2.63 -2.47 1.17
CA LEU A 51 2.67 -2.65 2.62
C LEU A 51 2.71 -4.13 2.98
N LYS A 52 1.84 -4.97 2.39
CA LYS A 52 1.89 -6.43 2.56
C LYS A 52 3.24 -7.00 2.15
N THR A 53 3.83 -6.47 1.08
CA THR A 53 5.16 -6.88 0.61
C THR A 53 6.26 -6.49 1.60
N ILE A 54 6.24 -5.27 2.14
CA ILE A 54 7.18 -4.79 3.16
C ILE A 54 7.04 -5.61 4.47
N MET A 55 5.79 -5.80 4.93
CA MET A 55 5.48 -6.61 6.11
C MET A 55 6.07 -8.02 5.98
N ARG A 56 5.86 -8.68 4.83
CA ARG A 56 6.39 -10.02 4.58
C ARG A 56 7.90 -10.04 4.43
N LYS A 57 8.47 -9.11 3.65
CA LYS A 57 9.91 -9.05 3.37
C LYS A 57 10.72 -8.86 4.65
N TYR A 58 10.29 -7.94 5.51
CA TYR A 58 11.05 -7.55 6.70
C TYR A 58 10.46 -8.07 8.01
N ARG A 59 9.38 -8.88 7.95
CA ARG A 59 8.67 -9.44 9.11
C ARG A 59 8.27 -8.33 10.09
N LEU A 60 7.63 -7.29 9.59
CA LEU A 60 7.24 -6.12 10.35
C LEU A 60 5.73 -6.13 10.63
N MET A 61 5.33 -5.53 11.74
CA MET A 61 3.92 -5.19 11.97
C MET A 61 3.46 -4.15 10.95
N PRO A 62 2.13 -4.04 10.69
CA PRO A 62 1.60 -3.08 9.73
C PRO A 62 2.08 -1.64 9.98
N SER A 63 2.16 -1.21 11.24
CA SER A 63 2.67 0.11 11.63
C SER A 63 4.10 0.35 11.18
N ASP A 64 5.00 -0.61 11.44
CA ASP A 64 6.42 -0.43 11.16
C ASP A 64 6.69 -0.57 9.66
N ALA A 65 5.91 -1.43 8.99
CA ALA A 65 5.93 -1.54 7.55
C ALA A 65 5.46 -0.25 6.86
N GLN A 66 4.51 0.48 7.43
CA GLN A 66 4.11 1.80 6.91
C GLN A 66 5.27 2.79 7.01
N ILE A 67 5.98 2.83 8.14
CA ILE A 67 7.16 3.67 8.32
C ILE A 67 8.22 3.34 7.25
N VAL A 68 8.53 2.06 7.06
CA VAL A 68 9.49 1.60 6.04
C VAL A 68 9.04 1.96 4.63
N LEU A 69 7.75 1.79 4.31
CA LEU A 69 7.20 2.15 3.01
C LEU A 69 7.32 3.66 2.74
N THR A 70 7.00 4.49 3.75
CA THR A 70 7.22 5.94 3.68
C THR A 70 8.70 6.25 3.44
N CYS A 71 9.62 5.66 4.21
CA CYS A 71 11.04 5.89 4.02
C CYS A 71 11.49 5.55 2.59
N ARG A 72 11.05 4.41 2.05
CA ARG A 72 11.37 4.00 0.67
C ARG A 72 10.83 5.01 -0.35
N ASN A 73 9.57 5.42 -0.23
CA ASN A 73 8.90 6.27 -1.21
C ASN A 73 9.46 7.70 -1.25
N TYR A 74 10.05 8.15 -0.14
CA TYR A 74 10.68 9.47 -0.04
C TYR A 74 12.21 9.43 -0.08
N GLY A 75 12.83 8.27 -0.34
CA GLY A 75 14.30 8.14 -0.39
C GLY A 75 15.00 8.42 0.95
N ILE A 76 14.34 8.13 2.07
CA ILE A 76 14.90 8.29 3.41
C ILE A 76 15.67 7.03 3.78
N GLU A 77 16.97 7.17 3.99
CA GLU A 77 17.90 6.04 4.23
C GLU A 77 18.31 5.90 5.69
N LYS A 78 17.86 6.77 6.60
CA LYS A 78 18.26 6.77 8.01
C LYS A 78 17.03 6.81 8.91
N ILE A 79 17.04 5.99 9.95
CA ILE A 79 16.00 5.99 10.98
C ILE A 79 16.64 6.02 12.37
N ALA A 80 16.18 6.95 13.20
CA ALA A 80 16.49 6.95 14.63
C ALA A 80 15.31 6.28 15.36
N THR A 81 15.58 5.20 16.06
CA THR A 81 14.57 4.40 16.76
C THR A 81 15.22 3.63 17.90
N PHE A 82 14.43 3.10 18.83
CA PHE A 82 14.86 2.10 19.83
C PHE A 82 14.34 0.70 19.50
N ASP A 83 13.66 0.56 18.36
CA ASP A 83 13.08 -0.69 17.91
C ASP A 83 14.05 -1.45 16.99
N SER A 84 14.48 -2.63 17.45
CA SER A 84 15.43 -3.49 16.74
C SER A 84 14.87 -4.10 15.46
N ASP A 85 13.56 -4.04 15.27
CA ASP A 85 12.91 -4.61 14.11
C ASP A 85 13.33 -3.91 12.81
N PHE A 86 13.62 -2.61 12.88
CA PHE A 86 14.14 -1.85 11.74
C PHE A 86 15.54 -2.29 11.30
N LYS A 87 16.31 -3.02 12.12
CA LYS A 87 17.59 -3.63 11.69
C LYS A 87 17.41 -4.68 10.59
N ARG A 88 16.19 -5.21 10.40
CA ARG A 88 15.88 -6.14 9.31
C ARG A 88 15.79 -5.46 7.94
N VAL A 89 15.69 -4.14 7.90
CA VAL A 89 15.43 -3.36 6.69
C VAL A 89 16.74 -2.99 5.99
N ASP A 90 17.05 -3.69 4.90
CA ASP A 90 18.31 -3.62 4.15
C ASP A 90 18.74 -2.21 3.69
N PHE A 91 17.81 -1.33 3.35
CA PHE A 91 18.11 0.02 2.87
C PHE A 91 18.13 1.10 3.97
N LEU A 92 17.73 0.75 5.21
CA LEU A 92 17.70 1.70 6.32
C LEU A 92 18.95 1.56 7.19
N LYS A 93 19.64 2.67 7.39
CA LYS A 93 20.64 2.81 8.45
C LYS A 93 19.95 3.15 9.77
N THR A 94 19.85 2.16 10.63
CA THR A 94 19.27 2.28 11.97
C THR A 94 20.25 2.94 12.95
N MET A 95 19.75 3.88 13.76
CA MET A 95 20.49 4.58 14.82
C MET A 95 19.69 4.51 16.13
N GLY A 96 20.36 4.37 17.27
CA GLY A 96 19.71 4.38 18.59
C GLY A 96 19.24 3.03 19.12
N VAL A 97 19.62 1.91 18.48
CA VAL A 97 19.15 0.55 18.81
C VAL A 97 20.27 -0.43 19.12
#